data_AF-A0A1W5D2J8-F1
#
_entry.id   AF-A0A1W5D2J8-F1
#
_cell.length_a   1.000
_cell.length_b   1.000
_cell.length_c   1.000
_cell.angle_alpha   90.00
_cell.angle_beta   90.00
_cell.angle_gamma   90.00
#
_symmetry.space_group_name_H-M   'P 1'
#
loop_
_entity.id
_entity.type
_entity.pdbx_description
1 polymer ?
#
loop_
_entity_poly.entity_id
_entity_poly.type
_entity_poly.pdbx_seq_one_letter_code
_entity_poly.pdbx_strand_id
1 'polypeptide(L)'
;MAPVATDPIVFNTERDGLALEETSDKIDTVNVLKANLKNETAQSERDIHEQAAFDAENDKTQFRQYEAACDRVNNFYREQYEKQTVAYNLKARNAFKSKTRTEMTIWEAMEKLNTLIDESDPDTSLSQIEHLL
;
A
#
# COMPACT_ATOMS: atom_id res chain seq x y z
N MET A 1 -7.81 -11.84 -29.19
CA MET A 1 -7.43 -13.21 -28.78
C MET A 1 -6.02 -13.44 -29.27
N ALA A 2 -5.04 -13.59 -28.38
CA ALA A 2 -3.67 -13.94 -28.78
C ALA A 2 -3.67 -15.38 -29.32
N PRO A 3 -2.92 -15.70 -30.38
CA PRO A 3 -2.85 -17.05 -30.90
C PRO A 3 -2.20 -17.95 -29.85
N VAL A 4 -2.96 -18.91 -29.32
CA VAL A 4 -2.45 -19.99 -28.48
C VAL A 4 -1.81 -21.03 -29.40
N ALA A 5 -0.56 -21.38 -29.14
CA ALA A 5 0.09 -22.49 -29.83
C ALA A 5 -0.65 -23.79 -29.48
N THR A 6 -1.26 -24.43 -30.48
CA THR A 6 -2.03 -25.68 -30.36
C THR A 6 -1.18 -26.93 -30.54
N ASP A 7 0.11 -26.76 -30.86
CA ASP A 7 1.00 -27.88 -31.13
C ASP A 7 1.54 -28.48 -29.83
N PRO A 8 1.68 -29.82 -29.75
CA PRO A 8 2.22 -30.48 -28.58
C PRO A 8 3.68 -30.06 -28.33
N ILE A 9 4.00 -29.73 -27.08
CA ILE A 9 5.36 -29.36 -26.67
C ILE A 9 6.24 -30.61 -26.73
N VAL A 10 7.11 -30.69 -27.74
CA VAL A 10 8.10 -31.77 -27.89
C VAL A 10 9.38 -31.37 -27.16
N PHE A 11 9.70 -32.08 -26.09
CA PHE A 11 10.98 -31.91 -25.40
C PHE A 11 12.06 -32.72 -26.10
N ASN A 12 13.19 -32.09 -26.44
CA ASN A 12 14.36 -32.84 -26.91
C ASN A 12 14.91 -33.68 -25.75
N THR A 13 14.91 -35.00 -25.93
CA THR A 13 15.39 -35.96 -24.92
C THR A 13 16.83 -36.42 -25.16
N GLU A 14 17.43 -36.01 -26.27
CA GLU A 14 18.82 -36.29 -26.60
C GLU A 14 19.72 -35.20 -26.04
N ARG A 15 20.86 -35.60 -25.46
CA ARG A 15 21.88 -34.68 -24.94
C ARG A 15 22.75 -34.16 -26.08
N ASP A 16 22.13 -33.40 -26.97
CA ASP A 16 22.79 -32.75 -28.10
C ASP A 16 23.11 -31.29 -27.76
N GLY A 17 24.40 -30.95 -27.74
CA GLY A 17 24.87 -29.59 -27.45
C GLY A 17 24.51 -28.59 -28.53
N LEU A 18 24.46 -29.01 -29.79
CA LEU A 18 24.12 -28.13 -30.93
C LEU A 18 22.65 -27.72 -30.87
N ALA A 19 21.75 -28.66 -30.56
CA ALA A 19 20.34 -28.36 -30.36
C ALA A 19 20.09 -27.41 -29.17
N LEU A 20 20.92 -27.46 -28.13
CA LEU A 20 20.85 -26.53 -27.00
C LEU A 20 21.32 -25.13 -27.38
N GLU A 21 22.40 -25.02 -28.16
CA GLU A 21 22.90 -23.74 -28.68
C GLU A 21 21.86 -23.08 -29.58
N GLU A 22 21.26 -23.83 -30.51
CA GLU A 22 20.19 -23.33 -31.38
C GLU A 22 18.94 -22.87 -30.59
N THR A 23 18.63 -23.58 -29.50
CA THR A 23 17.50 -23.20 -28.63
C THR A 23 17.83 -21.94 -27.83
N SER A 24 19.07 -21.78 -27.37
CA SER A 24 19.53 -20.56 -26.69
C SER A 24 19.42 -19.34 -27.60
N ASP A 25 19.88 -19.46 -28.85
CA ASP A 25 19.79 -18.37 -29.84
C ASP A 25 18.33 -17.99 -30.12
N LYS A 26 17.43 -18.97 -30.19
CA LYS A 26 15.98 -18.73 -30.34
C LYS A 26 15.38 -18.01 -29.12
N ILE A 27 15.84 -18.31 -27.91
CA ILE A 27 15.41 -17.62 -26.69
C ILE A 27 15.90 -16.16 -26.70
N ASP A 28 17.16 -15.94 -27.06
CA ASP A 28 17.76 -14.61 -27.10
C ASP A 28 17.07 -13.71 -28.14
N THR A 29 16.78 -14.24 -29.32
CA THR A 29 16.02 -13.52 -30.35
C THR A 29 14.61 -13.14 -29.87
N VAL A 30 13.89 -14.04 -29.18
CA VAL A 30 12.59 -13.73 -28.58
C VAL A 30 12.72 -12.65 -27.50
N ASN A 31 13.76 -12.69 -26.68
CA ASN A 31 13.99 -11.68 -25.64
C ASN A 31 14.28 -10.30 -26.24
N VAL A 32 15.09 -10.23 -27.30
CA VAL A 32 15.36 -9.00 -28.04
C VAL A 32 14.09 -8.46 -28.68
N LEU A 33 13.29 -9.32 -29.33
CA LEU A 33 12.00 -8.93 -29.91
C LEU A 33 11.02 -8.46 -28.84
N LYS A 34 10.97 -9.11 -27.68
CA LYS A 34 10.12 -8.70 -26.55
C LYS A 34 10.57 -7.36 -25.98
N ALA A 35 11.87 -7.10 -25.89
CA ALA A 35 12.40 -5.81 -25.46
C ALA A 35 12.08 -4.70 -26.47
N ASN A 36 12.24 -4.98 -27.77
CA ASN A 36 11.89 -4.03 -28.83
C ASN A 36 10.38 -3.78 -28.90
N LEU A 37 9.55 -4.82 -28.77
CA LEU A 37 8.09 -4.67 -28.62
C LEU A 37 7.74 -3.90 -27.36
N LYS A 38 8.41 -4.11 -26.23
CA LYS A 38 8.17 -3.34 -25.00
C LYS A 38 8.50 -1.85 -25.19
N ASN A 39 9.47 -1.53 -26.04
CA ASN A 39 9.82 -0.16 -26.40
C ASN A 39 8.82 0.45 -27.41
N GLU A 40 8.23 -0.34 -28.31
CA GLU A 40 7.24 0.10 -29.32
C GLU A 40 5.79 0.14 -28.78
N THR A 41 5.40 -0.90 -28.04
CA THR A 41 4.19 -0.96 -27.22
C THR A 41 4.54 -0.48 -25.83
N ALA A 42 4.65 0.84 -25.66
CA ALA A 42 4.63 1.47 -24.34
C ALA A 42 3.27 1.23 -23.63
N GLN A 43 2.91 -0.02 -23.36
CA GLN A 43 2.08 -0.42 -22.22
C GLN A 43 3.00 -0.42 -21.01
N SER A 44 3.34 0.82 -20.63
CA SER A 44 3.81 1.30 -19.34
C SER A 44 3.92 0.22 -18.26
N GLU A 45 5.13 -0.30 -18.05
CA GLU A 45 5.57 -0.50 -16.67
C GLU A 45 5.58 0.90 -16.06
N ARG A 46 4.49 1.26 -15.37
CA ARG A 46 4.33 2.57 -14.74
C ARG A 46 5.58 2.86 -13.94
N ASP A 47 6.28 3.94 -14.29
CA ASP A 47 7.42 4.41 -13.53
C ASP A 47 6.94 4.64 -12.09
N ILE A 48 7.68 4.13 -11.11
CA ILE A 48 7.35 4.30 -9.69
C ILE A 48 7.32 5.78 -9.28
N HIS A 49 7.89 6.66 -10.11
CA HIS A 49 7.89 8.11 -9.95
C HIS A 49 6.79 8.81 -10.77
N GLU A 50 6.06 8.09 -11.63
CA GLU A 50 4.90 8.62 -12.34
C GLU A 50 3.72 8.75 -11.37
N GLN A 51 2.98 9.86 -11.46
CA GLN A 51 1.83 10.09 -10.59
C GLN A 51 0.82 8.96 -10.77
N ALA A 52 0.42 8.34 -9.65
CA ALA A 52 -0.56 7.28 -9.66
C ALA A 52 -1.86 7.81 -10.29
N ALA A 53 -2.42 7.08 -11.27
CA ALA A 53 -3.66 7.48 -11.92
C ALA A 53 -4.83 7.73 -10.93
N PHE A 54 -4.82 7.03 -9.78
CA PHE A 54 -5.76 7.26 -8.69
C PHE A 54 -5.67 8.68 -8.10
N ASP A 55 -4.47 9.25 -8.00
CA ASP A 55 -4.29 10.62 -7.47
C ASP A 55 -4.89 11.68 -8.40
N ALA A 56 -5.04 11.38 -9.69
CA ALA A 56 -5.63 12.28 -10.67
C ALA A 56 -7.16 12.30 -10.62
N GLU A 57 -7.78 11.19 -10.18
CA GLU A 57 -9.24 11.07 -10.05
C GLU A 57 -9.77 11.63 -8.72
N ASN A 58 -8.93 11.67 -7.68
CA ASN A 58 -9.34 12.18 -6.37
C ASN A 58 -9.10 13.68 -6.25
N ASP A 59 -10.16 14.43 -5.99
CA ASP A 59 -10.06 15.83 -5.61
C ASP A 59 -9.48 15.95 -4.18
N LYS A 60 -8.18 16.25 -4.10
CA LYS A 60 -7.45 16.40 -2.84
C LYS A 60 -7.98 17.54 -1.97
N THR A 61 -8.76 18.46 -2.53
CA THR A 61 -9.33 19.58 -1.75
C THR A 61 -10.45 19.14 -0.82
N GLN A 62 -11.07 17.97 -1.06
CA GLN A 62 -12.16 17.45 -0.23
C GLN A 62 -11.69 16.79 1.07
N PHE A 63 -10.40 16.46 1.18
CA PHE A 63 -9.84 15.77 2.35
C PHE A 63 -9.33 16.77 3.39
N ARG A 64 -9.48 16.42 4.67
CA ARG A 64 -8.97 17.15 5.83
C ARG A 64 -9.48 18.59 5.92
N GLN A 65 -10.76 18.80 5.64
CA GLN A 65 -11.39 20.12 5.76
C GLN A 65 -11.74 20.46 7.21
N TYR A 66 -10.81 21.06 7.94
CA TYR A 66 -11.02 21.44 9.35
C TYR A 66 -11.89 22.69 9.56
N GLU A 67 -11.96 23.60 8.57
CA GLU A 67 -12.80 24.81 8.66
C GLU A 67 -14.30 24.48 8.68
N ALA A 68 -14.69 23.42 7.97
CA ALA A 68 -16.05 22.91 7.90
C ALA A 68 -16.26 21.64 8.76
N ALA A 69 -15.28 21.27 9.59
CA ALA A 69 -15.35 20.05 10.38
C ALA A 69 -16.44 20.12 11.45
N CYS A 70 -16.98 18.94 11.80
CA CYS A 70 -18.00 18.82 12.83
C CYS A 70 -17.46 19.17 14.24
N ASP A 71 -18.39 19.47 15.16
CA ASP A 71 -18.06 19.85 16.54
C ASP A 71 -17.20 18.82 17.27
N ARG A 72 -17.33 17.54 16.93
CA ARG A 72 -16.51 16.44 17.45
C ARG A 72 -15.00 16.72 17.32
N VAL A 73 -14.56 17.03 16.10
CA VAL A 73 -13.16 17.31 15.76
C VAL A 73 -12.71 18.61 16.43
N ASN A 74 -13.54 19.65 16.36
CA ASN A 74 -13.23 20.95 16.97
C ASN A 74 -13.08 20.85 18.50
N ASN A 75 -13.96 20.11 19.15
CA ASN A 75 -13.92 19.88 20.60
C ASN A 75 -12.70 19.04 20.99
N PHE A 76 -12.37 18.01 20.20
CA PHE A 76 -11.17 17.21 20.41
C PHE A 76 -9.91 18.08 20.40
N TYR A 77 -9.70 18.86 19.35
CA TYR A 77 -8.51 19.72 19.24
C TYR A 77 -8.49 20.83 20.29
N ARG A 78 -9.63 21.44 20.61
CA ARG A 78 -9.72 22.43 21.69
C ARG A 78 -9.23 21.83 23.02
N GLU A 79 -9.75 20.66 23.38
CA GLU A 79 -9.33 19.97 24.61
C GLU A 79 -7.83 19.63 24.59
N GLN A 80 -7.31 19.14 23.47
CA GLN A 80 -5.89 18.84 23.34
C GLN A 80 -5.04 20.11 23.53
N TYR A 81 -5.39 21.22 22.88
CA TYR A 81 -4.67 22.49 23.02
C TYR A 81 -4.68 23.03 24.46
N GLU A 82 -5.78 22.84 25.18
CA GLU A 82 -5.89 23.27 26.58
C GLU A 82 -5.09 22.38 27.55
N LYS A 83 -5.05 21.06 27.29
CA LYS A 83 -4.56 20.07 28.28
C LYS A 83 -3.18 19.49 27.97
N GLN A 84 -2.70 19.55 26.73
CA GLN A 84 -1.38 19.07 26.35
C GLN A 84 -0.26 20.01 26.82
N THR A 85 0.09 19.91 28.10
CA THR A 85 1.21 20.64 28.70
C THR A 85 2.47 19.78 28.77
N VAL A 86 3.64 20.40 28.95
CA VAL A 86 4.91 19.69 29.20
C VAL A 86 4.79 18.76 30.42
N ALA A 87 4.13 19.22 31.49
CA ALA A 87 3.87 18.42 32.68
C ALA A 87 3.03 17.19 32.37
N TYR A 88 1.96 17.33 31.58
CA TYR A 88 1.15 16.20 31.13
C TYR A 88 1.96 15.22 30.28
N ASN A 89 2.73 15.71 29.30
CA ASN A 89 3.54 14.88 28.42
C ASN A 89 4.58 14.05 29.21
N LEU A 90 5.33 14.69 30.11
CA LEU A 90 6.30 14.00 30.96
C LEU A 90 5.63 12.92 31.82
N LYS A 91 4.48 13.22 32.43
CA LYS A 91 3.70 12.26 33.21
C LYS A 91 3.24 11.08 32.36
N ALA A 92 2.66 11.34 31.18
CA ALA A 92 2.18 10.32 30.27
C ALA A 92 3.32 9.39 29.84
N ARG A 93 4.44 9.95 29.36
CA ARG A 93 5.61 9.17 28.93
C ARG A 93 6.17 8.29 30.04
N ASN A 94 6.29 8.82 31.25
CA ASN A 94 6.73 8.03 32.41
C ASN A 94 5.74 6.89 32.73
N ALA A 95 4.43 7.14 32.63
CA ALA A 95 3.42 6.10 32.83
C ALA A 95 3.46 5.01 31.76
N PHE A 96 3.61 5.36 30.47
CA PHE A 96 3.76 4.39 29.38
C PHE A 96 5.05 3.57 29.50
N LYS A 97 6.15 4.17 29.97
CA LYS A 97 7.43 3.46 30.15
C LYS A 97 7.46 2.53 31.35
N SER A 98 6.81 2.91 32.45
CA SER A 98 6.95 2.20 33.74
C SER A 98 5.88 1.13 34.00
N LYS A 99 4.80 1.11 33.22
CA LYS A 99 3.66 0.21 33.45
C LYS A 99 3.26 -0.51 32.18
N THR A 100 3.30 -1.84 32.22
CA THR A 100 2.62 -2.67 31.23
C THR A 100 1.12 -2.56 31.45
N ARG A 101 0.38 -2.05 30.46
CA ARG A 101 -1.08 -1.92 30.54
C ARG A 101 -1.80 -3.23 30.24
N THR A 102 -1.23 -4.00 29.31
CA THR A 102 -1.81 -5.24 28.77
C THR A 102 -0.72 -5.95 27.97
N GLU A 103 -0.79 -7.27 27.90
CA GLU A 103 0.01 -8.09 26.99
C GLU A 103 -0.92 -8.67 25.93
N MET A 104 -0.56 -8.54 24.66
CA MET A 104 -1.36 -8.98 23.51
C MET A 104 -0.47 -9.16 22.27
N THR A 105 -0.90 -10.01 21.36
CA THR A 105 -0.33 -10.17 20.01
C THR A 105 -0.71 -8.97 19.13
N ILE A 106 -0.05 -8.86 17.97
CA ILE A 106 -0.35 -7.82 16.99
C ILE A 106 -1.80 -7.92 16.51
N TRP A 107 -2.29 -9.14 16.26
CA TRP A 107 -3.66 -9.35 15.80
C TRP A 107 -4.69 -8.95 16.85
N GLU A 108 -4.48 -9.32 18.11
CA GLU A 108 -5.36 -8.90 19.21
C GLU A 108 -5.35 -7.37 19.40
N ALA A 109 -4.20 -6.72 19.17
CA ALA A 109 -4.11 -5.26 19.18
C ALA A 109 -4.91 -4.62 18.03
N MET A 110 -4.86 -5.21 16.83
CA MET A 110 -5.68 -4.78 15.69
C MET A 110 -7.17 -4.99 15.97
N GLU A 111 -7.56 -6.14 16.51
CA GLU A 111 -8.96 -6.42 16.88
C GLU A 111 -9.49 -5.44 17.92
N LYS A 112 -8.64 -4.98 18.85
CA LYS A 112 -9.01 -3.94 19.82
C LYS A 112 -9.34 -2.59 19.16
N LEU A 113 -8.84 -2.32 17.96
CA LEU A 113 -9.19 -1.11 17.20
C LEU A 113 -10.64 -1.13 16.69
N ASN A 114 -11.34 -2.27 16.71
CA ASN A 114 -12.79 -2.31 16.46
C ASN A 114 -13.59 -1.45 17.45
N THR A 115 -13.07 -1.24 18.66
CA THR A 115 -13.77 -0.48 19.70
C THR A 115 -13.41 1.01 19.71
N LEU A 116 -12.58 1.46 18.76
CA LEU A 116 -12.05 2.81 18.72
C LEU A 116 -12.46 3.49 17.42
N ILE A 117 -13.08 4.66 17.55
CA ILE A 117 -13.29 5.61 16.45
C ILE A 117 -12.35 6.79 16.71
N ASP A 118 -11.68 7.30 15.68
CA ASP A 118 -10.85 8.50 15.79
C ASP A 118 -11.74 9.75 15.73
N GLU A 119 -11.76 10.49 16.83
CA GLU A 119 -12.55 11.71 17.00
C GLU A 119 -11.84 12.95 16.42
N SER A 120 -10.56 12.83 16.07
CA SER A 120 -9.75 13.89 15.48
C SER A 120 -9.87 13.94 13.95
N ASP A 121 -10.32 12.85 13.34
CA ASP A 121 -10.42 12.74 11.88
C ASP A 121 -11.74 13.38 11.37
N PRO A 122 -11.66 14.40 10.48
CA PRO A 122 -12.84 14.97 9.83
C PRO A 122 -13.37 14.11 8.67
N ASP A 123 -12.57 13.18 8.14
CA ASP A 123 -12.85 12.48 6.89
C ASP A 123 -13.52 11.11 7.09
N THR A 124 -13.42 10.53 8.30
CA THR A 124 -13.99 9.20 8.59
C THR A 124 -14.61 9.10 9.99
N SER A 125 -15.63 8.24 10.08
CA SER A 125 -16.27 7.78 11.32
C SER A 125 -16.21 6.26 11.48
N LEU A 126 -15.43 5.60 10.62
CA LEU A 126 -15.19 4.16 10.67
C LEU A 126 -14.36 3.79 11.90
N SER A 127 -14.43 2.52 12.27
CA SER A 127 -13.55 1.97 13.30
C SER A 127 -12.10 1.99 12.83
N GLN A 128 -11.17 2.07 13.78
CA GLN A 128 -9.74 2.15 13.43
C GLN A 128 -9.18 0.87 12.82
N ILE A 129 -9.86 -0.28 12.96
CA ILE A 129 -9.46 -1.48 12.24
C ILE A 129 -9.83 -1.39 10.75
N GLU A 130 -10.95 -0.75 10.41
CA GLU A 130 -11.37 -0.58 9.00
C GLU A 130 -10.47 0.42 8.28
N HIS A 131 -9.90 1.39 9.00
CA HIS A 131 -8.87 2.26 8.44
C HIS A 131 -7.53 1.53 8.24
N LEU A 132 -7.24 0.53 9.06
CA LEU A 132 -5.98 -0.22 9.03
C LEU A 132 -5.91 -1.22 7.86
N LEU A 133 -7.04 -1.83 7.48
CA LEU A 133 -7.13 -2.92 6.49
C LEU A 133 -7.46 -2.42 5.09
#